data_AF-A0A969WPW0-F1
#
_entry.id   AF-A0A969WPW0-F1
#
_cell.length_a   1.000
_cell.length_b   1.000
_cell.length_c   1.000
_cell.angle_alpha   90.00
_cell.angle_beta   90.00
_cell.angle_gamma   90.00
#
_symmetry.space_group_name_H-M   'P 1'
#
loop_
_entity.id
_entity.type
_entity.pdbx_description
1 polymer ?
#
loop_
_entity_poly.entity_id
_entity_poly.type
_entity_poly.pdbx_seq_one_letter_code
_entity_poly.pdbx_strand_id
1 'polypeptide(L)'
;MKHIKLFLLLIYVNSFCFAQFGGGAGTTIDPYRIYTKAHLEELNDSLLSGNSFTNIHFNLMNNISDSLRTSIGIDNAAFDGTFNGKGNTIVLAIEGDIYALFPQLNKNAIID
;
A
#
# COMPACT_ATOMS: atom_id res chain seq x y z
N MET A 1 53.45 17.14 16.36
CA MET A 1 51.99 16.98 16.55
C MET A 1 51.30 17.26 15.23
N LYS A 2 50.74 16.23 14.59
CA LYS A 2 50.05 16.35 13.30
C LYS A 2 48.72 17.07 13.54
N HIS A 3 48.50 18.17 12.84
CA HIS A 3 47.31 19.00 12.97
C HIS A 3 46.05 18.18 12.64
N ILE A 4 45.06 18.39 13.51
CA ILE A 4 43.76 17.76 13.62
C ILE A 4 42.99 17.81 12.29
N LYS A 5 42.48 16.64 11.90
CA LYS A 5 41.52 16.47 10.81
C LYS A 5 40.21 17.14 11.22
N LEU A 6 39.81 18.20 10.53
CA LEU A 6 38.41 18.66 10.50
C LEU A 6 37.84 18.28 9.13
N PHE A 7 37.21 17.11 9.07
CA PHE A 7 36.46 16.65 7.91
C PHE A 7 34.98 16.69 8.28
N LEU A 8 34.36 17.86 8.13
CA LEU A 8 32.91 18.02 8.22
C LEU A 8 32.33 17.83 6.82
N LEU A 9 32.06 16.58 6.46
CA LEU A 9 31.30 16.23 5.27
C LEU A 9 29.82 16.18 5.66
N LEU A 10 29.11 17.30 5.49
CA LEU A 10 27.65 17.35 5.51
C LEU A 10 27.12 16.72 4.22
N ILE A 11 26.88 15.42 4.23
CA ILE A 11 26.12 14.76 3.16
C ILE A 11 24.64 15.03 3.43
N TYR A 12 24.13 16.14 2.89
CA TYR A 12 22.69 16.42 2.90
C TYR A 12 22.04 15.52 1.84
N VAL A 13 21.82 14.25 2.18
CA VAL A 13 20.95 13.38 1.38
C VAL A 13 19.54 13.93 1.52
N ASN A 14 19.12 14.77 0.57
CA ASN A 14 17.70 14.98 0.33
C ASN A 14 17.16 13.64 -0.17
N SER A 15 16.74 12.79 0.76
CA SER A 15 15.89 11.66 0.45
C SER A 15 14.62 12.25 -0.14
N PHE A 16 14.55 12.33 -1.46
CA PHE A 16 13.29 12.48 -2.18
C PHE A 16 12.47 11.24 -1.83
N CYS A 17 11.70 11.32 -0.76
CA CYS A 17 10.72 10.31 -0.43
C CYS A 17 9.61 10.49 -1.47
N PHE A 18 9.62 9.65 -2.50
CA PHE A 18 8.43 9.50 -3.31
C PHE A 18 7.38 8.89 -2.39
N ALA A 19 6.27 9.61 -2.18
CA ALA A 19 5.20 9.08 -1.34
C ALA A 19 4.65 7.81 -2.02
N GLN A 20 4.77 6.67 -1.34
CA GLN A 20 4.15 5.43 -1.79
C GLN A 20 2.63 5.59 -1.67
N PHE A 21 1.87 5.19 -2.70
CA PHE A 21 0.43 5.42 -2.75
C PHE A 21 0.09 6.93 -2.61
N GLY A 22 -0.88 7.27 -1.75
CA GLY A 22 -1.21 8.64 -1.35
C GLY A 22 -0.42 9.16 -0.14
N GLY A 23 0.67 8.49 0.23
CA GLY A 23 1.47 8.77 1.42
C GLY A 23 0.93 8.10 2.70
N GLY A 24 1.60 8.40 3.81
CA GLY A 24 1.47 7.68 5.09
C GLY A 24 2.63 6.73 5.30
N ALA A 25 2.77 6.23 6.53
CA ALA A 25 3.84 5.31 6.94
C ALA A 25 3.39 3.84 7.03
N GLY A 26 2.12 3.55 6.71
CA GLY A 26 1.55 2.21 6.82
C GLY A 26 1.30 1.74 8.26
N THR A 27 1.42 2.62 9.25
CA THR A 27 1.22 2.29 10.66
C THR A 27 -0.25 2.44 11.06
N THR A 28 -0.64 1.93 12.23
CA THR A 28 -2.03 2.12 12.73
C THR A 28 -2.41 3.60 12.90
N ILE A 29 -1.45 4.45 13.29
CA ILE A 29 -1.69 5.90 13.51
C ILE A 29 -1.52 6.75 12.25
N ASP A 30 -0.73 6.28 11.28
CA ASP A 30 -0.50 6.91 9.99
C ASP A 30 -0.53 5.84 8.88
N PRO A 31 -1.72 5.33 8.56
CA PRO A 31 -1.90 4.30 7.54
C PRO A 31 -1.60 4.84 6.15
N TYR A 32 -1.27 3.94 5.22
CA TYR A 32 -1.18 4.29 3.82
C TYR A 32 -2.54 4.75 3.29
N ARG A 33 -2.54 5.84 2.53
CA ARG A 33 -3.75 6.49 2.04
C ARG A 33 -4.04 6.07 0.60
N ILE A 34 -5.24 5.56 0.37
CA ILE A 34 -5.72 5.15 -0.95
C ILE A 34 -6.75 6.17 -1.42
N TYR A 35 -6.43 6.91 -2.47
CA TYR A 35 -7.30 7.95 -3.06
C TYR A 35 -7.84 7.57 -4.44
N THR A 36 -7.09 6.74 -5.17
CA THR A 36 -7.33 6.50 -6.58
C THR A 36 -7.28 5.02 -6.90
N LYS A 37 -7.87 4.64 -8.04
CA LYS A 37 -7.74 3.30 -8.61
C LYS A 37 -6.26 2.92 -8.81
N ALA A 38 -5.43 3.86 -9.24
CA ALA A 38 -4.00 3.63 -9.45
C ALA A 38 -3.27 3.22 -8.16
N HIS A 39 -3.65 3.74 -7.00
CA HIS A 39 -3.06 3.30 -5.72
C HIS A 39 -3.45 1.85 -5.36
N LEU A 40 -4.66 1.40 -5.74
CA LEU A 40 -5.06 0.01 -5.57
C LEU A 40 -4.30 -0.92 -6.51
N GLU A 41 -4.07 -0.49 -7.76
CA GLU A 41 -3.24 -1.19 -8.74
C GLU A 41 -1.78 -1.29 -8.24
N GLU A 42 -1.21 -0.19 -7.72
CA GLU A 42 0.12 -0.15 -7.09
C GLU A 42 0.20 -1.10 -5.87
N LEU A 43 -0.85 -1.17 -5.05
CA LEU A 43 -0.90 -2.09 -3.92
C LEU A 43 -0.80 -3.54 -4.38
N ASN A 44 -1.55 -3.90 -5.43
CA ASN A 44 -1.49 -5.23 -6.02
C ASN A 44 -0.11 -5.51 -6.63
N ASP A 45 0.46 -4.58 -7.40
CA ASP A 45 1.78 -4.76 -8.01
C ASP A 45 2.87 -4.96 -6.95
N SER A 46 2.80 -4.22 -5.85
CA SER A 46 3.71 -4.36 -4.73
C SER A 46 3.59 -5.72 -4.03
N LEU A 47 2.36 -6.21 -3.83
CA LEU A 47 2.08 -7.54 -3.28
C LEU A 47 2.63 -8.65 -4.20
N LEU A 48 2.38 -8.55 -5.51
CA LEU A 48 2.86 -9.50 -6.51
C LEU A 48 4.39 -9.47 -6.67
N SER A 49 5.02 -8.35 -6.33
CA SER A 49 6.48 -8.21 -6.26
C SER A 49 7.10 -8.85 -5.01
N GLY A 50 6.28 -9.44 -4.13
CA GLY A 50 6.72 -10.17 -2.95
C GLY A 50 6.80 -9.34 -1.67
N ASN A 51 6.29 -8.11 -1.67
CA ASN A 51 6.17 -7.34 -0.43
C ASN A 51 5.05 -7.92 0.45
N SER A 52 5.36 -8.16 1.72
CA SER A 52 4.36 -8.51 2.72
C SER A 52 3.81 -7.23 3.36
N PHE A 53 2.51 -7.24 3.64
CA PHE A 53 1.80 -6.17 4.33
C PHE A 53 1.33 -6.58 5.73
N THR A 54 1.94 -7.61 6.32
CA THR A 54 1.67 -7.99 7.72
C THR A 54 1.89 -6.78 8.64
N ASN A 55 0.89 -6.46 9.46
CA ASN A 55 0.83 -5.28 10.34
C ASN A 55 0.89 -3.91 9.63
N ILE A 56 0.66 -3.88 8.32
CA ILE A 56 0.53 -2.65 7.55
C ILE A 56 -0.94 -2.27 7.41
N HIS A 57 -1.24 -0.99 7.57
CA HIS A 57 -2.59 -0.45 7.54
C HIS A 57 -2.81 0.46 6.33
N PHE A 58 -3.96 0.30 5.69
CA PHE A 58 -4.43 1.06 4.55
C PHE A 58 -5.81 1.65 4.86
N ASN A 59 -5.99 2.93 4.54
CA ASN A 59 -7.29 3.59 4.61
C ASN A 59 -7.71 4.08 3.22
N LEU A 60 -8.95 3.78 2.86
CA LEU A 60 -9.61 4.41 1.74
C LEU A 60 -10.04 5.83 2.15
N MET A 61 -9.66 6.82 1.34
CA MET A 61 -9.84 8.23 1.69
C MET A 61 -11.03 8.89 1.01
N ASN A 62 -11.54 8.28 -0.08
CA ASN A 62 -12.70 8.72 -0.83
C ASN A 62 -13.30 7.54 -1.62
N ASN A 63 -14.50 7.73 -2.15
CA ASN A 63 -15.07 6.80 -3.12
C ASN A 63 -14.18 6.71 -4.36
N ILE A 64 -13.90 5.48 -4.82
CA ILE A 64 -13.23 5.20 -6.08
C ILE A 64 -14.28 4.76 -7.08
N SER A 65 -14.69 5.71 -7.92
CA SER A 65 -15.72 5.54 -8.94
C SER A 65 -15.19 4.88 -10.21
N ASP A 66 -13.88 5.01 -10.47
CA ASP A 66 -13.23 4.35 -11.60
C ASP A 66 -13.24 2.84 -11.39
N SER A 67 -13.81 2.11 -12.35
CA SER A 67 -13.98 0.67 -12.21
C SER A 67 -12.64 -0.05 -12.13
N LEU A 68 -12.37 -0.69 -10.99
CA LEU A 68 -11.22 -1.55 -10.80
C LEU A 68 -11.51 -2.93 -11.42
N ARG A 69 -10.63 -3.37 -12.31
CA ARG A 69 -10.79 -4.64 -13.05
C ARG A 69 -9.90 -5.76 -12.54
N THR A 70 -9.00 -5.44 -11.61
CA THR A 70 -8.01 -6.37 -11.08
C THR A 70 -8.25 -6.58 -9.60
N SER A 71 -8.25 -7.84 -9.18
CA SER A 71 -8.19 -8.22 -7.77
C SER A 71 -6.85 -7.84 -7.13
N ILE A 72 -6.82 -7.74 -5.80
CA ILE A 72 -5.62 -7.49 -5.01
C ILE A 72 -5.18 -8.81 -4.37
N GLY A 73 -4.08 -9.35 -4.88
CA GLY A 73 -3.52 -10.62 -4.48
C GLY A 73 -4.04 -11.82 -5.28
N ILE A 74 -3.32 -12.93 -5.12
CA ILE A 74 -3.58 -14.25 -5.73
C ILE A 74 -3.21 -15.35 -4.73
N ASP A 75 -3.43 -16.62 -5.07
CA ASP A 75 -3.21 -17.74 -4.14
C ASP A 75 -1.83 -17.78 -3.47
N ASN A 76 -0.77 -17.47 -4.23
CA ASN A 76 0.61 -17.46 -3.75
C ASN A 76 1.09 -16.07 -3.26
N ALA A 77 0.23 -15.06 -3.33
CA ALA A 77 0.50 -13.69 -2.89
C ALA A 77 -0.79 -13.10 -2.31
N ALA A 78 -1.30 -13.75 -1.24
CA ALA A 78 -2.53 -13.35 -0.59
C ALA A 78 -2.32 -12.11 0.28
N PHE A 79 -3.33 -11.23 0.33
CA PHE A 79 -3.26 -10.01 1.12
C PHE A 79 -3.23 -10.35 2.62
N ASP A 80 -2.33 -9.71 3.37
CA ASP A 80 -2.06 -9.97 4.79
C ASP A 80 -2.04 -8.70 5.66
N GLY A 81 -2.54 -7.58 5.13
CA GLY A 81 -2.63 -6.29 5.81
C GLY A 81 -4.01 -5.95 6.36
N THR A 82 -4.13 -4.75 6.93
CA THR A 82 -5.41 -4.16 7.33
C THR A 82 -5.88 -3.17 6.28
N PHE A 83 -7.04 -3.37 5.69
CA PHE A 83 -7.66 -2.44 4.75
C PHE A 83 -8.99 -1.93 5.32
N ASN A 84 -9.08 -0.62 5.58
CA ASN A 84 -10.28 0.01 6.11
C ASN A 84 -10.93 0.90 5.05
N GLY A 85 -12.16 0.59 4.66
CA GLY A 85 -12.93 1.36 3.68
C GLY A 85 -13.35 2.74 4.17
N LYS A 86 -13.35 2.98 5.49
CA LYS A 86 -13.77 4.24 6.14
C LYS A 86 -15.17 4.71 5.72
N GLY A 87 -16.04 3.78 5.31
CA GLY A 87 -17.38 4.06 4.78
C GLY A 87 -17.41 4.54 3.32
N ASN A 88 -16.28 4.51 2.61
CA ASN A 88 -16.20 4.79 1.19
C ASN A 88 -16.39 3.52 0.34
N THR A 89 -16.72 3.71 -0.93
CA THR A 89 -16.99 2.62 -1.89
C THR A 89 -15.91 2.50 -2.96
N ILE A 90 -15.71 1.28 -3.46
CA ILE A 90 -14.91 1.00 -4.66
C ILE A 90 -15.83 0.34 -5.70
N VAL A 91 -15.84 0.86 -6.93
CA VAL A 91 -16.56 0.24 -8.05
C VAL A 91 -15.69 -0.88 -8.64
N LEU A 92 -16.20 -2.10 -8.67
CA LEU A 92 -15.53 -3.26 -9.26
C LEU A 92 -16.14 -3.62 -10.61
N ALA A 93 -15.28 -3.89 -11.59
CA ALA A 93 -15.62 -4.50 -12.87
C ALA A 93 -14.64 -5.65 -13.19
N ILE A 94 -14.40 -6.48 -12.17
CA ILE A 94 -13.54 -7.66 -12.27
C ILE A 94 -14.26 -8.70 -13.14
N GLU A 95 -13.53 -9.30 -14.08
CA GLU A 95 -14.02 -10.33 -15.00
C GLU A 95 -13.29 -11.66 -14.69
N GLY A 96 -13.99 -12.78 -14.83
CA GLY A 96 -13.45 -14.12 -14.54
C GLY A 96 -14.30 -14.89 -13.52
N ASP A 97 -13.72 -15.93 -12.92
CA ASP A 97 -14.45 -16.83 -12.01
C ASP A 97 -14.54 -16.28 -10.57
N ILE A 98 -13.69 -15.33 -10.20
CA ILE A 98 -13.62 -14.74 -8.86
C ILE A 98 -13.92 -13.24 -8.92
N TYR A 99 -15.08 -12.86 -8.41
CA TYR A 99 -15.56 -11.47 -8.34
C TYR A 99 -15.29 -10.85 -6.96
N ALA A 100 -14.02 -10.81 -6.55
CA ALA A 100 -13.62 -10.29 -5.24
C ALA A 100 -12.46 -9.30 -5.34
N LEU A 101 -12.54 -8.21 -4.57
CA LEU A 101 -11.43 -7.27 -4.42
C LEU A 101 -10.21 -7.96 -3.80
N PHE A 102 -10.41 -8.75 -2.74
CA PHE A 102 -9.39 -9.58 -2.13
C PHE A 102 -9.80 -11.05 -2.26
N PRO A 103 -9.33 -11.77 -3.29
CA PRO A 103 -9.74 -13.15 -3.56
C PRO A 103 -9.19 -14.13 -2.53
N GLN A 104 -8.06 -13.80 -1.90
CA GLN A 104 -7.48 -14.58 -0.81
C GLN A 104 -6.90 -13.67 0.27
N LEU A 105 -7.19 -14.04 1.52
CA LEU A 105 -6.74 -13.37 2.73
C LEU A 105 -5.86 -14.31 3.54
N ASN A 106 -4.71 -13.82 4.01
CA ASN A 106 -3.88 -14.52 4.97
C ASN A 106 -4.37 -14.30 6.41
N LYS A 107 -3.87 -15.11 7.36
CA LYS A 107 -4.33 -15.11 8.77
C LYS A 107 -4.30 -13.76 9.49
N ASN A 108 -3.48 -12.81 9.03
CA ASN A 108 -3.30 -11.49 9.63
C ASN A 108 -4.19 -10.42 8.97
N ALA A 109 -4.88 -10.76 7.88
CA ALA A 109 -5.63 -9.79 7.11
C ALA A 109 -6.89 -9.35 7.84
N ILE A 110 -7.17 -8.04 7.79
CA ILE A 110 -8.38 -7.44 8.38
C ILE A 110 -8.99 -6.52 7.33
N ILE A 111 -10.26 -6.75 7.00
CA ILE A 111 -11.03 -5.92 6.06
C ILE A 111 -12.23 -5.33 6.82
N ASP A 112 -12.38 -4.01 6.78
CA ASP A 112 -13.49 -3.24 7.41
C ASP A 112 -14.23 -2.39 6.36
#